data_AF-A0A7J0CA68-F1
#
_entry.id   AF-A0A7J0CA68-F1
#
_cell.length_a   1.000
_cell.length_b   1.000
_cell.length_c   1.000
_cell.angle_alpha   90.00
_cell.angle_beta   90.00
_cell.angle_gamma   90.00
#
_symmetry.space_group_name_H-M   'P 1'
#
loop_
_entity.id
_entity.type
_entity.pdbx_description
1 polymer ?
#
loop_
_entity_poly.entity_id
_entity_poly.type
_entity_poly.pdbx_seq_one_letter_code
_entity_poly.pdbx_strand_id
1 'polypeptide(L)'
;MKTIVAGRVAVTATEFIELALGIDLELFTGSPTESVMDRAARLDVAREVLADLRESDPEAAAYAESLMRALPLKEPRPCGRRTRHATSRRPLHERAAVTA
;
A
#
# COMPACT_ATOMS: atom_id res chain seq x y z
N MET A 1 10.22 -14.90 5.08
CA MET A 1 10.77 -14.22 3.89
C MET A 1 10.98 -12.76 4.22
N LYS A 2 12.05 -12.15 3.69
CA LYS A 2 12.30 -10.70 3.79
C LYS A 2 11.98 -10.07 2.42
N THR A 3 11.33 -8.91 2.41
CA THR A 3 11.02 -8.09 1.23
C THR A 3 12.17 -7.11 1.01
N ILE A 4 12.99 -7.35 -0.01
CA ILE A 4 14.23 -6.58 -0.26
C ILE A 4 14.22 -6.08 -1.69
N VAL A 5 14.49 -4.79 -1.87
CA VAL A 5 14.63 -4.12 -3.16
C VAL A 5 15.90 -3.27 -3.14
N ALA A 6 16.81 -3.46 -4.10
CA ALA A 6 18.09 -2.75 -4.18
C ALA A 6 18.88 -2.70 -2.85
N GLY A 7 18.83 -3.78 -2.06
CA GLY A 7 19.52 -3.87 -0.75
C GLY A 7 18.79 -3.21 0.43
N ARG A 8 17.63 -2.59 0.21
CA ARG A 8 16.77 -2.01 1.25
C ARG A 8 15.64 -2.96 1.61
N VAL A 9 15.32 -3.05 2.90
CA VAL A 9 14.24 -3.90 3.42
C VAL A 9 12.96 -3.08 3.48
N ALA A 10 11.91 -3.52 2.78
CA ALA A 10 10.58 -2.94 2.92
C ALA A 10 9.82 -3.60 4.07
N VAL A 11 9.25 -2.81 4.96
CA VAL A 11 8.41 -3.24 6.08
C VAL A 11 6.93 -3.29 5.68
N THR A 12 6.54 -2.48 4.70
CA THR A 12 5.16 -2.41 4.19
C THR A 12 5.07 -2.70 2.70
N ALA A 13 3.85 -2.97 2.21
CA ALA A 13 3.61 -3.12 0.78
C ALA A 13 3.86 -1.81 0.01
N THR A 14 3.49 -0.67 0.60
CA THR A 14 3.73 0.66 0.01
C THR A 14 5.22 0.91 -0.14
N GLU A 15 6.00 0.70 0.91
CA GLU A 15 7.45 0.87 0.88
C GLU A 15 8.12 -0.08 -0.13
N PHE A 16 7.60 -1.31 -0.27
CA PHE A 16 8.08 -2.22 -1.31
C PHE A 16 7.85 -1.66 -2.72
N ILE A 17 6.67 -1.07 -2.97
CA ILE A 17 6.32 -0.48 -4.25
C ILE A 17 7.19 0.76 -4.52
N GLU A 18 7.34 1.64 -3.54
CA GLU A 18 8.17 2.86 -3.66
C GLU A 18 9.63 2.52 -3.96
N LEU A 19 10.19 1.52 -3.27
CA LEU A 19 11.56 1.07 -3.54
C LEU A 19 11.70 0.41 -4.92
N ALA A 20 10.67 -0.32 -5.37
CA ALA A 20 10.69 -1.00 -6.67
C ALA A 20 10.53 -0.02 -7.84
N LEU A 21 9.72 1.02 -7.67
CA LEU A 21 9.47 2.05 -8.67
C LEU A 21 10.47 3.21 -8.60
N GLY A 22 11.18 3.36 -7.49
CA GLY A 22 12.10 4.48 -7.27
C GLY A 22 11.41 5.83 -7.05
N ILE A 23 10.13 5.82 -6.64
CA ILE A 23 9.31 7.03 -6.48
C ILE A 23 8.60 7.01 -5.13
N ASP A 24 8.36 8.20 -4.57
CA ASP A 24 7.53 8.39 -3.37
C ASP A 24 6.07 8.58 -3.80
N LEU A 25 5.17 7.67 -3.41
CA LEU A 25 3.78 7.72 -3.84
C LEU A 25 3.00 8.86 -3.17
N GLU A 26 3.25 9.12 -1.89
CA GLU A 26 2.53 10.16 -1.14
C GLU A 26 2.94 11.56 -1.59
N LEU A 27 4.19 11.75 -2.02
CA LEU A 27 4.66 13.00 -2.62
C LEU A 27 3.79 13.41 -3.82
N PHE A 28 3.48 12.47 -4.73
CA PHE A 28 2.71 12.78 -5.94
C PHE A 28 1.19 12.71 -5.75
N THR A 29 0.69 11.81 -4.90
CA THR A 29 -0.76 11.60 -4.70
C THR A 29 -1.37 12.47 -3.60
N GLY A 30 -0.57 12.83 -2.59
CA GLY A 30 -1.00 13.55 -1.40
C GLY A 30 -1.74 12.68 -0.39
N SER A 31 -1.79 13.16 0.85
CA SER A 31 -2.50 12.49 1.95
C SER A 31 -3.99 12.88 1.97
N PRO A 32 -4.91 11.95 2.32
CA PRO A 32 -6.33 12.27 2.48
C PRO A 32 -6.64 13.34 3.53
N THR A 33 -5.74 13.53 4.50
CA THR A 33 -5.88 14.50 5.60
C THR A 33 -5.05 15.76 5.40
N GLU A 34 -4.49 15.97 4.21
CA GLU A 34 -3.59 17.08 3.89
C GLU A 34 -4.31 18.45 3.92
N SER A 35 -3.68 19.46 4.54
CA SER A 35 -4.19 20.83 4.52
C SER A 35 -3.93 21.51 3.17
N VAL A 36 -4.62 22.61 2.87
CA VAL A 36 -4.40 23.36 1.62
C VAL A 36 -2.96 23.90 1.53
N MET A 37 -2.39 24.31 2.67
CA MET A 37 -1.01 24.78 2.72
C MET A 37 -0.01 23.65 2.50
N ASP A 38 -0.19 22.52 3.18
CA ASP A 38 0.68 21.35 3.00
C ASP A 38 0.62 20.83 1.56
N ARG A 39 -0.58 20.83 0.97
CA ARG A 39 -0.79 20.51 -0.44
C ARG A 39 -0.01 21.43 -1.38
N ALA A 40 0.02 22.72 -1.10
CA ALA A 40 0.78 23.66 -1.91
C ALA A 40 2.28 23.39 -1.80
N ALA A 41 2.79 23.17 -0.59
CA ALA A 41 4.19 22.85 -0.34
C ALA A 41 4.60 21.52 -0.99
N ARG A 42 3.80 20.47 -0.83
CA ARG A 42 4.04 19.17 -1.45
C ARG A 42 4.04 19.26 -2.97
N LEU A 43 3.09 19.99 -3.57
CA LEU A 43 3.05 20.17 -5.02
C LEU A 43 4.24 20.97 -5.56
N ASP A 44 4.82 21.84 -4.74
CA ASP A 44 6.06 22.54 -5.10
C ASP A 44 7.22 21.55 -5.20
N VAL A 45 7.45 20.78 -4.13
CA VAL A 45 8.48 19.73 -4.09
C VAL A 45 8.25 18.67 -5.17
N ALA A 46 7.01 18.23 -5.38
CA ALA A 46 6.68 17.23 -6.39
C ALA A 46 7.02 17.72 -7.82
N ARG A 47 6.91 19.02 -8.11
CA ARG A 47 7.29 19.57 -9.41
C ARG A 47 8.82 19.60 -9.60
N GLU A 48 9.55 19.91 -8.54
CA GLU A 48 11.01 19.89 -8.55
C GLU A 48 11.53 18.46 -8.78
N VAL A 49 11.07 17.50 -7.99
CA VAL A 49 11.45 16.08 -8.14
C VAL A 49 11.03 15.54 -9.51
N LEU A 50 9.88 15.95 -10.04
CA LEU A 50 9.47 15.56 -11.40
C LEU A 50 10.41 16.11 -12.48
N ALA A 51 10.98 17.30 -12.30
CA ALA A 51 11.97 17.86 -13.22
C ALA A 51 13.25 17.00 -13.21
N ASP A 52 13.76 16.65 -12.03
CA ASP A 52 14.94 15.78 -11.89
C ASP A 52 14.69 14.39 -12.50
N LEU A 53 13.52 13.80 -12.24
CA LEU A 53 13.16 12.50 -12.81
C LEU A 53 13.11 12.53 -14.34
N ARG A 54 12.66 13.63 -14.96
CA ARG A 54 12.65 13.75 -16.43
C ARG A 54 14.06 13.67 -17.03
N GLU A 55 15.08 14.04 -16.27
CA GLU A 55 16.48 13.95 -16.69
C GLU A 55 17.08 12.58 -16.41
N SER A 56 16.80 12.00 -15.24
CA SER A 56 17.43 10.74 -14.81
C SER A 56 16.68 9.47 -15.22
N ASP A 57 15.35 9.50 -15.18
CA ASP A 57 14.47 8.35 -15.44
C ASP A 57 13.13 8.82 -16.05
N PRO A 58 13.07 8.99 -17.37
CA PRO A 58 11.88 9.46 -18.07
C PRO A 58 10.64 8.56 -17.89
N GLU A 59 10.83 7.26 -17.64
CA GLU A 59 9.72 6.32 -17.44
C GLU A 59 9.10 6.52 -16.04
N ALA A 60 9.94 6.62 -15.01
CA ALA A 60 9.49 6.97 -13.66
C ALA A 60 8.82 8.35 -13.63
N ALA A 61 9.35 9.32 -14.38
CA ALA A 61 8.74 10.65 -14.52
C ALA A 61 7.33 10.58 -15.12
N ALA A 62 7.14 9.81 -16.19
CA ALA A 62 5.83 9.65 -16.83
C ALA A 62 4.82 9.01 -15.87
N TYR A 63 5.26 8.04 -15.07
CA TYR A 63 4.41 7.42 -14.06
C TYR A 63 4.06 8.40 -12.92
N ALA A 64 5.04 9.13 -12.37
CA ALA A 64 4.80 10.14 -11.35
C ALA A 64 3.83 11.23 -11.83
N GLU A 65 3.97 11.69 -13.08
CA GLU A 65 3.04 12.63 -13.70
C GLU A 65 1.62 12.06 -13.80
N SER A 66 1.48 10.76 -14.07
CA SER A 66 0.18 10.09 -14.09
C SER A 66 -0.50 10.07 -12.70
N LEU A 67 0.28 9.90 -11.62
CA LEU A 67 -0.22 9.92 -10.24
C LEU A 67 -0.80 11.30 -9.88
N MET A 68 -0.10 12.38 -10.26
CA MET A 68 -0.58 13.74 -10.01
C MET A 68 -1.89 14.06 -10.73
N ARG A 69 -2.14 13.43 -11.89
CA ARG A 69 -3.38 13.60 -12.67
C ARG A 69 -4.55 12.79 -12.11
N ALA A 70 -4.28 11.69 -11.41
CA ALA A 70 -5.31 10.72 -11.04
C ALA A 70 -6.32 11.22 -9.98
N LEU A 71 -5.98 12.21 -9.12
CA LEU A 71 -6.80 12.69 -7.98
C LEU A 71 -7.21 11.56 -6.99
N PRO A 72 -7.39 11.84 -5.69
CA PRO A 72 -6.82 11.01 -4.65
C PRO A 72 -7.39 9.59 -4.67
N LEU A 73 -6.50 8.61 -4.87
CA LEU A 73 -6.82 7.21 -4.69
C LEU A 73 -7.26 7.04 -3.24
N LYS A 74 -8.54 6.72 -3.06
CA LYS A 74 -9.07 6.33 -1.75
C LYS A 74 -8.19 5.19 -1.24
N GLU A 75 -7.56 5.37 -0.09
CA GLU A 75 -6.68 4.35 0.50
C GLU A 75 -7.35 2.97 0.42
N PRO A 76 -6.62 1.92 -0.01
CA PRO A 76 -7.16 0.57 0.06
C PRO A 76 -7.46 0.28 1.53
N ARG A 77 -8.75 0.18 1.86
CA ARG A 77 -9.19 -0.25 3.19
C ARG A 77 -8.37 -1.48 3.57
N PRO A 78 -7.75 -1.54 4.77
CA PRO A 78 -6.97 -2.68 5.17
C PRO A 78 -7.84 -3.91 4.97
N CYS A 79 -7.39 -4.83 4.11
CA CYS A 79 -8.13 -6.03 3.74
C CYS A 79 -8.27 -6.85 5.02
N GLY A 80 -9.42 -6.66 5.69
CA GLY A 80 -9.79 -7.36 6.90
C GLY A 80 -9.59 -8.85 6.66
N ARG A 81 -8.56 -9.38 7.31
CA ARG A 81 -8.12 -10.76 7.26
C ARG A 81 -9.37 -11.60 7.48
N ARG A 82 -9.90 -12.19 6.39
CA ARG A 82 -11.08 -13.08 6.43
C ARG A 82 -10.77 -14.14 7.47
N THR A 83 -11.31 -13.97 8.67
CA THR A 83 -11.26 -14.99 9.71
C THR A 83 -12.03 -16.16 9.15
N ARG A 84 -11.30 -17.17 8.68
CA ARG A 84 -11.90 -18.46 8.34
C ARG A 84 -12.58 -18.90 9.63
N HIS A 85 -13.91 -18.81 9.67
CA HIS A 85 -14.69 -19.42 10.73
C HIS A 85 -14.25 -20.88 10.78
N ALA A 86 -13.49 -21.22 11.81
CA ALA A 86 -13.18 -22.59 12.12
C ALA A 86 -14.53 -23.28 12.25
N THR A 87 -14.80 -24.21 11.34
CA THR A 87 -15.94 -25.09 11.43
C THR A 87 -15.80 -25.83 12.74
N SER A 88 -16.63 -25.45 13.72
CA SER A 88 -16.82 -26.18 14.96
C SER A 88 -17.27 -27.59 14.58
N ARG A 89 -16.31 -28.52 14.50
CA ARG A 89 -16.58 -29.95 14.48
C ARG A 89 -17.28 -30.28 15.78
N ARG A 90 -18.60 -30.46 15.73
CA ARG A 90 -19.39 -31.09 16.79
C ARG A 90 -18.74 -32.44 17.12
N PRO A 91 -18.36 -32.72 18.38
CA PRO A 91 -18.02 -34.08 18.75
C PRO A 91 -19.32 -34.91 18.75
N LEU A 92 -19.32 -35.98 17.96
CA LEU A 92 -20.26 -37.08 18.09
C LEU A 92 -19.95 -37.76 19.43
N HIS A 93 -20.81 -37.54 20.43
CA HIS A 93 -20.83 -38.44 21.57
C HIS A 93 -21.50 -39.74 21.11
N GLU A 94 -20.63 -40.70 20.82
CA GLU A 94 -20.91 -42.11 20.68
C GLU A 94 -21.23 -42.75 22.05
N ARG A 95 -22.06 -43.80 21.99
CA ARG A 95 -22.29 -44.91 22.94
C ARG A 95 -23.50 -44.76 23.87
N ALA A 96 -24.62 -45.45 23.61
CA ALA A 96 -24.89 -46.89 23.68
C ALA A 96 -25.25 -47.36 25.12
N ALA A 97 -26.55 -47.66 25.28
CA ALA A 97 -27.26 -48.71 26.02
C ALA A 97 -26.75 -49.31 27.37
N VAL A 98 -27.74 -49.88 28.10
CA VAL A 98 -27.67 -50.80 29.26
C VAL A 98 -27.64 -50.05 30.61
N THR A 99 -28.50 -50.23 31.63
CA THR A 99 -29.35 -51.30 32.24
C THR A 99 -30.45 -50.56 33.05
N ALA A 100 -31.63 -51.08 33.44
CA ALA A 100 -31.97 -52.28 34.20
C ALA A 100 -33.48 -52.55 34.13
#